data_AF-A0A9P5R1G8-F1
#
_entry.id   AF-A0A9P5R1G8-F1
#
_cell.length_a   1.000
_cell.length_b   1.000
_cell.length_c   1.000
_cell.angle_alpha   90.00
_cell.angle_beta   90.00
_cell.angle_gamma   90.00
#
_symmetry.space_group_name_H-M   'P 1'
#
loop_
_entity.id
_entity.type
_entity.pdbx_description
1 polymer ?
#
loop_
_entity_poly.entity_id
_entity_poly.type
_entity_poly.pdbx_seq_one_letter_code
_entity_poly.pdbx_strand_id
1 'polypeptide(L)'
;IKGIPIDVKTSLAGLQGLNNIKFLAFVDNQVTMDPPRINSRTSVNIHNPSQLTLNIGDLTLEAGRDYNQESWVGNALIQNLRLVPGDNNVITVLSVDSGSNAAAQQFLADLNVMDVLLKMWASSSATSNPALNAGLSTLRNSVLLPTFLMSYTPPAYSDVWNIKVLPTTVNDGLVEVSTVFNNPFLVDMSVEGVAAQDEGSFTVYPSTAELYVGPTKYTSLLFPDDLKYTVKANESKTVTFKMKLRRDIVTVDKVPQVVAAWINDAADGSLAMEINWYPRIRLAGQTTFTYPLWAGTPSYFYPDHMLILKTGSDFPLIKDWFYREFGLDGGAPVAVPTPSPTVSPVPPSPSPSTIPNPSPSPSSSPSPSPPATSPPAPSPVTPSPSPVVSPPAVAPAA
;
A
#
# COMPACT_ATOMS: atom_id res chain seq x y z
N ILE A 1 -2.81 52.79 31.70
CA ILE A 1 -2.46 52.69 30.26
C ILE A 1 -3.53 51.81 29.62
N LYS A 2 -4.47 52.42 28.88
CA LYS A 2 -5.53 51.73 28.13
C LYS A 2 -4.93 51.12 26.86
N GLY A 3 -5.43 49.95 26.49
CA GLY A 3 -4.94 49.02 25.47
C GLY A 3 -4.25 49.66 24.28
N ILE A 4 -2.96 49.34 24.14
CA ILE A 4 -2.28 49.37 22.85
C ILE A 4 -2.94 48.25 22.04
N PRO A 5 -3.67 48.53 20.96
CA PRO A 5 -4.16 47.48 20.09
C PRO A 5 -2.93 46.85 19.44
N ILE A 6 -2.55 45.67 19.93
CA ILE A 6 -1.53 44.88 19.25
C ILE A 6 -2.21 44.26 18.03
N ASP A 7 -2.17 44.99 16.90
CA ASP A 7 -2.46 44.43 15.58
C ASP A 7 -1.25 43.59 15.17
N VAL A 8 -1.18 42.37 15.71
CA VAL A 8 -0.20 41.39 15.26
C VAL A 8 -0.65 40.92 13.88
N LYS A 9 -0.20 41.62 12.82
CA LYS A 9 -0.24 41.14 11.44
C LYS A 9 0.73 39.98 11.20
N THR A 10 0.83 39.04 12.13
CA THR A 10 1.49 37.78 11.83
C THR A 10 0.46 36.95 11.08
N SER A 11 0.51 37.01 9.75
CA SER A 11 0.11 35.82 9.01
C SER A 11 0.92 34.68 9.60
N LEU A 12 0.26 33.67 10.17
CA LEU A 12 0.96 32.46 10.58
C LEU A 12 1.51 31.85 9.28
N ALA A 13 2.77 32.12 8.96
CA ALA A 13 3.39 31.69 7.72
C ALA A 13 3.22 30.17 7.50
N GLY A 14 3.18 29.39 8.58
CA GLY A 14 2.96 27.95 8.47
C GLY A 14 1.56 27.55 8.00
N LEU A 15 0.52 28.38 8.22
CA LEU A 15 -0.81 28.14 7.65
C LEU A 15 -0.85 28.39 6.13
N GLN A 16 0.07 29.20 5.59
CA GLN A 16 0.18 29.40 4.14
C GLN A 16 0.56 28.11 3.41
N GLY A 17 1.23 27.19 4.10
CA GLY A 17 1.57 25.87 3.58
C GLY A 17 0.36 25.04 3.14
N LEU A 18 -0.78 25.24 3.80
CA LEU A 18 -2.03 24.57 3.45
C LEU A 18 -2.58 25.02 2.09
N ASN A 19 -2.20 26.21 1.59
CA ASN A 19 -2.59 26.63 0.24
C ASN A 19 -1.89 25.81 -0.86
N ASN A 20 -0.83 25.06 -0.53
CA ASN A 20 -0.03 24.27 -1.46
C ASN A 20 -0.01 22.78 -1.09
N ILE A 21 -1.20 22.19 -0.93
CA ILE A 21 -1.34 20.74 -0.84
C ILE A 21 -1.12 20.14 -2.22
N LYS A 22 -0.20 19.18 -2.32
CA LYS A 22 0.07 18.42 -3.54
C LYS A 22 -0.40 16.99 -3.36
N PHE A 23 -1.17 16.51 -4.32
CA PHE A 23 -1.50 15.10 -4.39
C PHE A 23 -0.28 14.28 -4.81
N LEU A 24 -0.11 13.13 -4.17
CA LEU A 24 1.01 12.24 -4.43
C LEU A 24 0.54 10.89 -4.96
N ALA A 25 -0.37 10.22 -4.25
CA ALA A 25 -0.79 8.87 -4.59
C ALA A 25 -2.14 8.48 -3.97
N PHE A 26 -2.82 7.50 -4.58
CA PHE A 26 -3.97 6.82 -3.99
C PHE A 26 -3.50 5.74 -3.03
N VAL A 27 -4.29 5.59 -1.97
CA VAL A 27 -4.07 4.57 -0.96
C VAL A 27 -5.12 3.47 -1.07
N ASP A 28 -6.38 3.86 -1.08
CA ASP A 28 -7.52 2.96 -1.04
C ASP A 28 -8.79 3.69 -1.46
N ASN A 29 -9.76 2.97 -2.02
CA ASN A 29 -11.11 3.46 -2.29
C ASN A 29 -12.12 2.47 -1.72
N GLN A 30 -12.95 2.95 -0.80
CA GLN A 30 -14.03 2.17 -0.22
C GLN A 30 -15.35 2.74 -0.68
N VAL A 31 -16.18 1.89 -1.29
CA VAL A 31 -17.53 2.26 -1.67
C VAL A 31 -18.48 1.64 -0.66
N THR A 32 -19.18 2.46 0.12
CA THR A 32 -20.30 2.01 0.95
C THR A 32 -21.57 2.11 0.11
N MET A 33 -22.50 1.16 0.26
CA MET A 33 -23.74 1.10 -0.54
C MET A 33 -24.95 1.75 0.13
N ASP A 34 -24.93 1.95 1.46
CA ASP A 34 -26.07 2.49 2.21
C ASP A 34 -25.63 3.36 3.41
N PRO A 35 -25.71 4.71 3.32
CA PRO A 35 -25.91 5.47 2.09
C PRO A 35 -24.71 5.32 1.13
N PRO A 36 -24.91 5.54 -0.18
CA PRO A 36 -23.86 5.33 -1.15
C PRO A 36 -22.78 6.41 -1.02
N ARG A 37 -21.61 6.05 -0.49
CA ARG A 37 -20.49 6.97 -0.28
C ARG A 37 -19.21 6.36 -0.80
N ILE A 38 -18.33 7.21 -1.29
CA ILE A 38 -16.98 6.82 -1.71
C ILE A 38 -16.00 7.49 -0.77
N ASN A 39 -15.27 6.67 -0.02
CA ASN A 39 -14.17 7.10 0.81
C ASN A 39 -12.86 6.77 0.09
N SER A 40 -12.21 7.80 -0.45
CA SER A 40 -10.91 7.67 -1.07
C SER A 40 -9.83 8.15 -0.10
N ARG A 41 -8.89 7.27 0.22
CA ARG A 41 -7.71 7.62 1.01
C ARG A 41 -6.60 8.01 0.04
N THR A 42 -6.01 9.17 0.27
CA THR A 42 -4.98 9.75 -0.59
C THR A 42 -3.79 10.20 0.24
N SER A 43 -2.59 10.01 -0.29
CA SER A 43 -1.39 10.62 0.27
C SER A 43 -1.20 12.00 -0.34
N VAL A 44 -1.04 13.00 0.51
CA VAL A 44 -0.76 14.38 0.10
C VAL A 44 0.49 14.91 0.77
N ASN A 45 1.16 15.85 0.11
CA ASN A 45 2.26 16.61 0.66
C ASN A 45 1.77 18.01 1.03
N ILE A 46 2.10 18.45 2.24
CA ILE A 46 1.86 19.82 2.71
C ILE A 46 3.19 20.45 3.08
N HIS A 47 3.60 21.47 2.35
CA HIS A 47 4.83 22.19 2.65
C HIS A 47 4.59 23.28 3.68
N ASN A 48 5.17 23.17 4.87
CA ASN A 48 5.16 24.21 5.89
C ASN A 48 6.39 25.12 5.75
N PRO A 49 6.25 26.36 5.22
CA PRO A 49 7.38 27.26 5.04
C PRO A 49 7.86 27.91 6.34
N SER A 50 7.16 27.69 7.47
CA SER A 50 7.53 28.22 8.78
C SER A 50 8.65 27.41 9.42
N GLN A 51 9.44 28.06 10.27
CA GLN A 51 10.37 27.40 11.20
C GLN A 51 9.67 26.80 12.43
N LEU A 52 8.36 26.99 12.56
CA LEU A 52 7.55 26.49 13.66
C LEU A 52 6.82 25.22 13.29
N THR A 53 6.76 24.29 14.25
CA THR A 53 5.83 23.16 14.19
C THR A 53 4.42 23.64 14.58
N LEU A 54 3.42 23.29 13.78
CA LEU A 54 2.01 23.59 14.06
C LEU A 54 1.25 22.31 14.39
N ASN A 55 0.60 22.27 15.56
CA ASN A 55 -0.35 21.21 15.90
C ASN A 55 -1.75 21.70 15.59
N ILE A 56 -2.31 21.27 14.46
CA ILE A 56 -3.64 21.68 14.00
C ILE A 56 -4.72 20.77 14.60
N GLY A 57 -4.41 19.48 14.78
CA GLY A 57 -5.40 18.47 15.17
C GLY A 57 -6.14 17.96 13.93
N ASP A 58 -7.38 17.54 14.08
CA ASP A 58 -8.17 17.14 12.91
C ASP A 58 -8.52 18.37 12.07
N LEU A 59 -8.32 18.25 10.76
CA LEU A 59 -8.64 19.25 9.76
C LEU A 59 -9.63 18.67 8.74
N THR A 60 -10.82 19.24 8.69
CA THR A 60 -11.84 18.94 7.69
C THR A 60 -11.92 20.08 6.68
N LEU A 61 -11.76 19.75 5.41
CA LEU A 61 -11.99 20.64 4.29
C LEU A 61 -13.26 20.20 3.58
N GLU A 62 -14.10 21.16 3.23
CA GLU A 62 -15.16 20.95 2.26
C GLU A 62 -14.52 20.67 0.89
N ALA A 63 -15.15 19.81 0.09
CA ALA A 63 -14.64 19.38 -1.21
C ALA A 63 -15.72 19.54 -2.29
N GLY A 64 -15.33 20.02 -3.48
CA GLY A 64 -16.27 20.35 -4.55
C GLY A 64 -15.62 20.60 -5.90
N ARG A 65 -16.44 20.80 -6.93
CA ARG A 65 -15.98 21.25 -8.28
C ARG A 65 -15.69 22.76 -8.32
N ASP A 66 -16.23 23.49 -7.35
CA ASP A 66 -15.94 24.89 -7.09
C ASP A 66 -15.92 25.18 -5.59
N TYR A 67 -15.43 26.36 -5.19
CA TYR A 67 -15.34 26.79 -3.79
C TYR A 67 -16.67 27.32 -3.24
N ASN A 68 -17.77 26.60 -3.52
CA ASN A 68 -19.12 26.96 -3.10
C ASN A 68 -19.95 25.73 -2.74
N GLN A 69 -21.04 25.96 -2.01
CA GLN A 69 -21.91 24.88 -1.52
C GLN A 69 -22.71 24.21 -2.64
N GLU A 70 -23.00 24.91 -3.74
CA GLU A 70 -23.74 24.33 -4.87
C GLU A 70 -22.93 23.25 -5.61
N SER A 71 -21.61 23.39 -5.59
CA SER A 71 -20.65 22.46 -6.21
C SER A 71 -20.06 21.46 -5.22
N TRP A 72 -20.58 21.43 -3.99
CA TRP A 72 -20.11 20.55 -2.93
C TRP A 72 -20.35 19.09 -3.29
N VAL A 73 -19.32 18.26 -3.13
CA VAL A 73 -19.39 16.82 -3.39
C VAL A 73 -19.09 16.00 -2.13
N GLY A 74 -18.47 16.60 -1.12
CA GLY A 74 -18.01 15.86 0.05
C GLY A 74 -17.05 16.62 0.95
N ASN A 75 -16.29 15.88 1.75
CA ASN A 75 -15.28 16.42 2.66
C ASN A 75 -13.95 15.70 2.52
N ALA A 76 -12.86 16.40 2.76
CA ALA A 76 -11.52 15.84 2.92
C ALA A 76 -11.07 15.99 4.39
N LEU A 77 -10.85 14.87 5.07
CA LEU A 77 -10.43 14.82 6.47
C LEU A 77 -8.95 14.45 6.57
N ILE A 78 -8.17 15.25 7.29
CA ILE A 78 -6.81 14.95 7.72
C ILE A 78 -6.81 14.80 9.24
N GLN A 79 -6.54 13.59 9.73
CA GLN A 79 -6.53 13.31 11.16
C GLN A 79 -5.22 13.73 11.80
N ASN A 80 -5.27 14.26 13.03
CA ASN A 80 -4.11 14.59 13.86
C ASN A 80 -3.01 15.37 13.13
N LEU A 81 -3.40 16.34 12.30
CA LEU A 81 -2.47 17.11 11.47
C LEU A 81 -1.47 17.88 12.34
N ARG A 82 -0.20 17.52 12.17
CA ARG A 82 0.95 18.19 12.75
C ARG A 82 1.93 18.53 11.64
N LEU A 83 2.09 19.82 11.37
CA LEU A 83 3.00 20.33 10.35
C LEU A 83 4.34 20.67 10.98
N VAL A 84 5.39 19.90 10.70
CA VAL A 84 6.78 20.28 11.00
C VAL A 84 7.34 21.18 9.87
N PRO A 85 8.40 21.96 10.10
CA PRO A 85 9.05 22.73 9.04
C PRO A 85 9.41 21.87 7.83
N GLY A 86 9.13 22.37 6.62
CA GLY A 86 9.36 21.66 5.36
C GLY A 86 8.19 20.77 4.92
N ASP A 87 8.50 19.66 4.26
CA ASP A 87 7.52 18.79 3.62
C ASP A 87 6.88 17.81 4.61
N ASN A 88 5.54 17.74 4.61
CA ASN A 88 4.77 16.85 5.46
C ASN A 88 3.93 15.90 4.59
N ASN A 89 4.24 14.62 4.60
CA ASN A 89 3.43 13.60 3.94
C ASN A 89 2.35 13.12 4.91
N VAL A 90 1.10 13.34 4.55
CA VAL A 90 -0.05 13.00 5.38
C VAL A 90 -1.09 12.24 4.56
N ILE A 91 -1.93 11.47 5.26
CA ILE A 91 -3.07 10.77 4.65
C ILE A 91 -4.32 11.62 4.83
N THR A 92 -5.02 11.84 3.71
CA THR A 92 -6.30 12.53 3.64
C THR A 92 -7.38 11.53 3.23
N VAL A 93 -8.51 11.55 3.93
CA VAL A 93 -9.70 10.77 3.59
C VAL A 93 -10.70 11.70 2.90
N LEU A 94 -10.85 11.56 1.59
CA LEU A 94 -11.90 12.20 0.82
C LEU A 94 -13.17 11.35 0.86
N SER A 95 -14.22 11.86 1.49
CA SER A 95 -15.54 11.25 1.52
C SER A 95 -16.47 11.99 0.58
N VAL A 96 -16.84 11.35 -0.53
CA VAL A 96 -17.83 11.84 -1.50
C VAL A 96 -19.18 11.19 -1.20
N ASP A 97 -20.21 12.01 -1.02
CA ASP A 97 -21.56 11.51 -0.79
C ASP A 97 -22.32 11.42 -2.12
N SER A 98 -22.24 10.25 -2.76
CA SER A 98 -22.82 10.06 -4.11
C SER A 98 -24.35 10.18 -4.14
N GLY A 99 -25.01 10.06 -2.98
CA GLY A 99 -26.45 10.20 -2.84
C GLY A 99 -26.91 11.63 -2.55
N SER A 100 -26.01 12.56 -2.23
CA SER A 100 -26.40 13.85 -1.66
C SER A 100 -26.91 14.85 -2.69
N ASN A 101 -26.30 14.92 -3.88
CA ASN A 101 -26.68 15.88 -4.93
C ASN A 101 -26.15 15.48 -6.32
N ALA A 102 -26.64 16.17 -7.36
CA ALA A 102 -26.24 15.95 -8.74
C ALA A 102 -24.75 16.25 -9.02
N ALA A 103 -24.13 17.18 -8.30
CA ALA A 103 -22.72 17.52 -8.47
C ALA A 103 -21.80 16.37 -8.02
N ALA A 104 -22.14 15.70 -6.92
CA ALA A 104 -21.42 14.51 -6.43
C ALA A 104 -21.55 13.34 -7.42
N GLN A 105 -22.76 13.11 -7.96
CA GLN A 105 -22.98 12.07 -8.97
C GLN A 105 -22.17 12.35 -10.25
N GLN A 106 -22.20 13.59 -10.73
CA GLN A 106 -21.43 13.98 -11.91
C GLN A 106 -19.92 13.88 -11.65
N PHE A 107 -19.45 14.31 -10.47
CA PHE A 107 -18.04 14.21 -10.09
C PHE A 107 -17.54 12.76 -10.16
N LEU A 108 -18.33 11.81 -9.67
CA LEU A 108 -17.99 10.39 -9.72
C LEU A 108 -18.05 9.80 -11.13
N ALA A 109 -19.01 10.24 -11.95
CA ALA A 109 -19.05 9.87 -13.35
C ALA A 109 -17.80 10.38 -14.09
N ASP A 110 -17.40 11.63 -13.85
CA ASP A 110 -16.22 12.26 -14.44
C ASP A 110 -14.94 11.51 -14.07
N LEU A 111 -14.79 11.10 -12.80
CA LEU A 111 -13.62 10.37 -12.31
C LEU A 111 -13.36 9.02 -13.01
N ASN A 112 -14.37 8.44 -13.68
CA ASN A 112 -14.20 7.22 -14.46
C ASN A 112 -13.74 7.47 -15.89
N VAL A 113 -13.76 8.71 -16.39
CA VAL A 113 -13.55 9.00 -17.82
C VAL A 113 -12.53 10.11 -18.07
N MET A 114 -12.24 10.96 -17.08
CA MET A 114 -11.24 12.01 -17.19
C MET A 114 -10.61 12.39 -15.83
N ASP A 115 -9.49 13.12 -15.90
CA ASP A 115 -8.89 13.74 -14.73
C ASP A 115 -9.82 14.85 -14.22
N VAL A 116 -10.02 14.93 -12.91
CA VAL A 116 -10.94 15.90 -12.29
C VAL A 116 -10.18 16.78 -11.32
N LEU A 117 -10.28 18.10 -11.52
CA LEU A 117 -9.78 19.07 -10.55
C LEU A 117 -10.73 19.14 -9.35
N LEU A 118 -10.32 18.57 -8.22
CA LEU A 118 -11.01 18.72 -6.95
C LEU A 118 -10.58 20.03 -6.29
N LYS A 119 -11.53 20.85 -5.86
CA LYS A 119 -11.29 22.02 -5.03
C LYS A 119 -11.66 21.72 -3.59
N MET A 120 -10.81 22.16 -2.66
CA MET A 120 -10.96 21.97 -1.23
C MET A 120 -10.86 23.31 -0.51
N TRP A 121 -11.73 23.55 0.47
CA TRP A 121 -11.70 24.77 1.27
C TRP A 121 -12.08 24.51 2.71
N ALA A 122 -11.51 25.30 3.62
CA ALA A 122 -11.90 25.23 5.02
C ALA A 122 -13.15 26.08 5.29
N SER A 123 -14.07 25.54 6.07
CA SER A 123 -15.16 26.28 6.69
C SER A 123 -14.71 26.93 8.00
N SER A 124 -15.59 27.70 8.65
CA SER A 124 -15.33 28.30 9.97
C SER A 124 -15.24 27.28 11.10
N SER A 125 -15.52 26.00 10.83
CA SER A 125 -15.44 24.87 11.75
C SER A 125 -14.50 23.76 11.24
N ALA A 126 -13.53 24.12 10.40
CA ALA A 126 -12.61 23.16 9.78
C ALA A 126 -11.77 22.39 10.80
N THR A 127 -11.51 22.95 11.99
CA THR A 127 -10.88 22.25 13.10
C THR A 127 -11.58 22.55 14.43
N SER A 128 -11.31 21.73 15.45
CA SER A 128 -11.78 21.94 16.82
C SER A 128 -11.09 23.11 17.53
N ASN A 129 -10.01 23.67 16.96
CA ASN A 129 -9.30 24.84 17.49
C ASN A 129 -9.86 26.16 16.91
N PRO A 130 -10.65 26.95 17.67
CA PRO A 130 -11.29 28.15 17.14
C PRO A 130 -10.30 29.24 16.74
N ALA A 131 -9.12 29.30 17.38
CA ALA A 131 -8.09 30.28 17.05
C ALA A 131 -7.48 30.01 15.66
N LEU A 132 -7.42 28.74 15.25
CA LEU A 132 -6.93 28.38 13.93
C LEU A 132 -8.00 28.56 12.84
N ASN A 133 -9.29 28.36 13.16
CA ASN A 133 -10.39 28.48 12.19
C ASN A 133 -10.44 29.85 11.49
N ALA A 134 -10.12 30.94 12.19
CA ALA A 134 -10.08 32.27 11.59
C ALA A 134 -8.99 32.42 10.52
N GLY A 135 -7.83 31.77 10.70
CA GLY A 135 -6.78 31.73 9.69
C GLY A 135 -7.09 30.73 8.58
N LEU A 136 -7.62 29.57 8.96
CA LEU A 136 -7.96 28.48 8.06
C LEU A 136 -9.12 28.83 7.14
N SER A 137 -10.10 29.65 7.52
CA SER A 137 -11.27 29.95 6.66
C SER A 137 -10.92 30.56 5.29
N THR A 138 -9.70 31.07 5.13
CA THR A 138 -9.16 31.59 3.86
C THR A 138 -8.52 30.51 2.99
N LEU A 139 -8.30 29.31 3.53
CA LEU A 139 -7.69 28.17 2.87
C LEU A 139 -8.51 27.77 1.65
N ARG A 140 -7.86 27.81 0.50
CA ARG A 140 -8.36 27.34 -0.79
C ARG A 140 -7.25 26.52 -1.41
N ASN A 141 -7.57 25.29 -1.79
CA ASN A 141 -6.63 24.40 -2.44
C ASN A 141 -7.33 23.65 -3.57
N SER A 142 -6.57 23.25 -4.58
CA SER A 142 -7.05 22.39 -5.64
C SER A 142 -6.05 21.29 -5.93
N VAL A 143 -6.57 20.09 -6.15
CA VAL A 143 -5.82 18.90 -6.48
C VAL A 143 -6.38 18.33 -7.78
N LEU A 144 -5.51 18.08 -8.75
CA LEU A 144 -5.91 17.28 -9.91
C LEU A 144 -5.92 15.82 -9.50
N LEU A 145 -7.08 15.20 -9.55
CA LEU A 145 -7.20 13.77 -9.36
C LEU A 145 -7.20 13.08 -10.73
N PRO A 146 -6.36 12.05 -10.95
CA PRO A 146 -6.31 11.36 -12.23
C PRO A 146 -7.63 10.65 -12.59
N THR A 147 -7.76 10.24 -13.84
CA THR A 147 -8.83 9.33 -14.30
C THR A 147 -8.66 7.96 -13.64
N PHE A 148 -9.75 7.20 -13.49
CA PHE A 148 -9.75 5.83 -12.96
C PHE A 148 -9.30 5.73 -11.51
N LEU A 149 -9.52 6.76 -10.70
CA LEU A 149 -9.21 6.72 -9.26
C LEU A 149 -9.87 5.57 -8.55
N MET A 150 -11.07 5.21 -9.00
CA MET A 150 -11.86 4.13 -8.42
C MET A 150 -11.38 2.75 -8.88
N SER A 151 -10.45 2.69 -9.84
CA SER A 151 -9.98 1.45 -10.43
C SER A 151 -8.65 1.06 -9.80
N TYR A 152 -8.75 0.17 -8.81
CA TYR A 152 -7.68 -0.67 -8.26
C TYR A 152 -6.47 0.07 -7.63
N THR A 153 -6.28 -0.09 -6.32
CA THR A 153 -4.99 0.20 -5.68
C THR A 153 -3.96 -0.79 -6.23
N PRO A 154 -2.80 -0.34 -6.75
CA PRO A 154 -1.73 -1.26 -7.13
C PRO A 154 -1.40 -2.20 -5.96
N PRO A 155 -1.26 -3.52 -6.18
CA PRO A 155 -0.96 -4.44 -5.11
C PRO A 155 0.39 -4.07 -4.47
N ALA A 156 0.46 -4.14 -3.13
CA ALA A 156 1.66 -3.82 -2.38
C ALA A 156 2.70 -4.95 -2.38
N TYR A 157 2.67 -5.86 -3.36
CA TYR A 157 3.54 -7.03 -3.45
C TYR A 157 4.09 -7.24 -4.85
N SER A 158 5.16 -8.03 -4.94
CA SER A 158 5.77 -8.45 -6.19
C SER A 158 4.90 -9.47 -6.93
N ASP A 159 5.01 -9.48 -8.26
CA ASP A 159 4.41 -10.51 -9.11
C ASP A 159 4.98 -11.91 -8.88
N VAL A 160 6.11 -12.03 -8.17
CA VAL A 160 6.75 -13.30 -7.86
C VAL A 160 6.60 -13.66 -6.38
N TRP A 161 6.05 -14.84 -6.13
CA TRP A 161 5.84 -15.43 -4.82
C TRP A 161 6.58 -16.77 -4.75
N ASN A 162 6.96 -17.20 -3.56
CA ASN A 162 7.61 -18.49 -3.33
C ASN A 162 6.78 -19.28 -2.34
N ILE A 163 6.58 -20.58 -2.60
CA ILE A 163 5.94 -21.51 -1.67
C ILE A 163 6.91 -22.61 -1.27
N LYS A 164 6.83 -22.98 0.01
CA LYS A 164 7.52 -24.11 0.60
C LYS A 164 6.51 -24.95 1.39
N VAL A 165 6.32 -26.19 0.94
CA VAL A 165 5.56 -27.21 1.63
C VAL A 165 6.42 -27.76 2.77
N LEU A 166 5.90 -27.65 3.98
CA LEU A 166 6.61 -28.05 5.20
C LEU A 166 6.40 -29.55 5.47
N PRO A 167 7.33 -30.22 6.18
CA PRO A 167 7.11 -31.59 6.61
C PRO A 167 5.84 -31.77 7.49
N THR A 168 5.41 -30.71 8.19
CA THR A 168 4.19 -30.71 9.00
C THR A 168 2.93 -30.40 8.19
N THR A 169 3.05 -29.94 6.93
CA THR A 169 1.89 -29.55 6.10
C THR A 169 0.90 -30.67 5.98
N VAL A 170 1.36 -31.93 5.88
CA VAL A 170 0.47 -33.10 5.86
C VAL A 170 -0.48 -33.07 7.05
N ASN A 171 -0.05 -32.58 8.22
CA ASN A 171 -0.78 -32.54 9.49
C ASN A 171 -1.67 -31.31 9.70
N ASP A 172 -1.13 -30.12 9.45
CA ASP A 172 -1.79 -28.86 9.79
C ASP A 172 -2.35 -28.12 8.57
N GLY A 173 -1.98 -28.55 7.36
CA GLY A 173 -2.30 -27.87 6.11
C GLY A 173 -1.60 -26.53 5.95
N LEU A 174 -0.55 -26.24 6.72
CA LEU A 174 0.16 -24.97 6.66
C LEU A 174 1.35 -25.07 5.72
N VAL A 175 1.45 -24.14 4.79
CA VAL A 175 2.59 -23.95 3.89
C VAL A 175 3.28 -22.62 4.21
N GLU A 176 4.59 -22.52 3.99
CA GLU A 176 5.32 -21.27 4.11
C GLU A 176 5.33 -20.56 2.76
N VAL A 177 4.96 -19.28 2.75
CA VAL A 177 4.87 -18.46 1.55
C VAL A 177 5.67 -17.17 1.77
N SER A 178 6.38 -16.71 0.75
CA SER A 178 7.12 -15.46 0.79
C SER A 178 7.04 -14.66 -0.50
N THR A 179 7.04 -13.34 -0.37
CA THR A 179 7.13 -12.39 -1.48
C THR A 179 7.79 -11.10 -1.00
N VAL A 180 8.12 -10.21 -1.93
CA VAL A 180 8.55 -8.84 -1.63
C VAL A 180 7.32 -7.94 -1.56
N PHE A 181 7.11 -7.30 -0.42
CA PHE A 181 6.11 -6.25 -0.26
C PHE A 181 6.74 -4.89 -0.50
N ASN A 182 6.16 -4.11 -1.41
CA ASN A 182 6.53 -2.73 -1.69
C ASN A 182 5.50 -1.84 -1.01
N ASN A 183 5.91 -0.93 -0.15
CA ASN A 183 4.97 0.03 0.42
C ASN A 183 4.58 1.06 -0.65
N PRO A 184 3.33 1.05 -1.15
CA PRO A 184 2.91 2.02 -2.17
C PRO A 184 2.60 3.39 -1.56
N PHE A 185 2.69 3.52 -0.23
CA PHE A 185 2.36 4.73 0.50
C PHE A 185 3.62 5.49 0.94
N LEU A 186 3.46 6.79 1.09
CA LEU A 186 4.54 7.70 1.50
C LEU A 186 4.64 7.87 3.02
N VAL A 187 3.97 6.98 3.75
CA VAL A 187 4.00 6.83 5.20
C VAL A 187 4.20 5.36 5.53
N ASP A 188 4.67 5.06 6.75
CA ASP A 188 4.85 3.68 7.18
C ASP A 188 3.51 2.93 7.15
N MET A 189 3.54 1.70 6.66
CA MET A 189 2.40 0.79 6.55
C MET A 189 2.62 -0.41 7.45
N SER A 190 1.62 -0.75 8.25
CA SER A 190 1.59 -2.00 9.01
C SER A 190 0.39 -2.84 8.60
N VAL A 191 0.64 -4.06 8.15
CA VAL A 191 -0.40 -5.08 8.01
C VAL A 191 -0.63 -5.69 9.38
N GLU A 192 -1.89 -5.75 9.81
CA GLU A 192 -2.31 -6.20 11.13
C GLU A 192 -3.31 -7.37 11.08
N GLY A 193 -3.44 -8.02 9.92
CA GLY A 193 -4.28 -9.20 9.69
C GLY A 193 -5.00 -9.13 8.34
N VAL A 194 -6.03 -9.96 8.20
CA VAL A 194 -7.01 -9.88 7.10
C VAL A 194 -8.26 -9.15 7.57
N ALA A 195 -8.98 -8.54 6.63
CA ALA A 195 -10.28 -7.96 6.91
C ALA A 195 -11.28 -9.06 7.30
N ALA A 196 -12.02 -8.85 8.39
CA ALA A 196 -13.01 -9.79 8.88
C ALA A 196 -14.41 -9.47 8.33
N GLN A 197 -15.28 -10.48 8.23
CA GLN A 197 -16.63 -10.30 7.67
C GLN A 197 -17.49 -9.33 8.51
N ASP A 198 -17.29 -9.31 9.82
CA ASP A 198 -17.99 -8.45 10.79
C ASP A 198 -17.52 -6.99 10.76
N GLU A 199 -16.40 -6.67 10.09
CA GLU A 199 -16.00 -5.31 9.76
C GLU A 199 -16.89 -4.68 8.66
N GLY A 200 -17.96 -5.39 8.26
CA GLY A 200 -19.19 -4.83 7.68
C GLY A 200 -19.15 -4.55 6.18
N SER A 201 -18.06 -4.93 5.49
CA SER A 201 -17.85 -4.59 4.07
C SER A 201 -17.40 -5.76 3.18
N PHE A 202 -17.14 -6.95 3.74
CA PHE A 202 -16.48 -8.06 3.01
C PHE A 202 -17.24 -9.38 3.16
N THR A 203 -18.53 -9.39 2.80
CA THR A 203 -19.40 -10.57 3.02
C THR A 203 -19.23 -11.71 2.01
N VAL A 204 -18.40 -11.57 0.97
CA VAL A 204 -18.44 -12.52 -0.17
C VAL A 204 -17.11 -13.22 -0.48
N TYR A 205 -15.95 -12.68 -0.09
CA TYR A 205 -14.67 -13.26 -0.52
C TYR A 205 -13.64 -13.35 0.61
N PRO A 206 -13.28 -14.56 1.07
CA PRO A 206 -12.14 -14.71 1.97
C PRO A 206 -10.86 -14.28 1.25
N SER A 207 -9.90 -13.77 2.02
CA SER A 207 -8.58 -13.44 1.50
C SER A 207 -7.85 -14.71 1.09
N THR A 208 -7.62 -14.89 -0.21
CA THR A 208 -7.14 -16.15 -0.79
C THR A 208 -6.02 -15.93 -1.79
N ALA A 209 -5.23 -16.99 -2.00
CA ALA A 209 -4.46 -17.16 -3.21
C ALA A 209 -4.98 -18.38 -3.99
N GLU A 210 -5.14 -18.19 -5.29
CA GLU A 210 -5.81 -19.10 -6.20
C GLU A 210 -4.81 -19.61 -7.22
N LEU A 211 -4.72 -20.92 -7.36
CA LEU A 211 -3.77 -21.58 -8.25
C LEU A 211 -4.49 -22.01 -9.52
N TYR A 212 -3.78 -21.94 -10.63
CA TYR A 212 -4.33 -22.30 -11.93
C TYR A 212 -3.88 -23.69 -12.35
N VAL A 213 -4.77 -24.39 -13.06
CA VAL A 213 -4.44 -25.55 -13.90
C VAL A 213 -4.95 -25.23 -15.30
N GLY A 214 -4.04 -24.97 -16.23
CA GLY A 214 -4.40 -24.37 -17.52
C GLY A 214 -5.29 -23.12 -17.33
N PRO A 215 -6.49 -23.05 -17.95
CA PRO A 215 -7.38 -21.90 -17.82
C PRO A 215 -8.28 -21.94 -16.56
N THR A 216 -8.24 -23.02 -15.78
CA THR A 216 -9.16 -23.19 -14.64
C THR A 216 -8.53 -22.72 -13.35
N LYS A 217 -9.25 -21.87 -12.63
CA LYS A 217 -8.86 -21.34 -11.32
C LYS A 217 -9.38 -22.20 -10.19
N TYR A 218 -8.55 -22.41 -9.18
CA TYR A 218 -8.89 -23.16 -7.96
C TYR A 218 -8.39 -22.42 -6.72
N THR A 219 -9.29 -22.06 -5.82
CA THR A 219 -8.93 -21.33 -4.60
C THR A 219 -8.23 -22.23 -3.59
N SER A 220 -6.92 -22.09 -3.41
CA SER A 220 -6.12 -23.16 -2.79
C SER A 220 -5.54 -22.79 -1.43
N LEU A 221 -5.31 -21.49 -1.20
CA LEU A 221 -4.61 -20.99 -0.03
C LEU A 221 -5.42 -19.89 0.65
N LEU A 222 -5.48 -19.94 1.97
CA LEU A 222 -6.06 -18.90 2.82
C LEU A 222 -4.93 -18.10 3.48
N PHE A 223 -5.05 -16.77 3.43
CA PHE A 223 -4.21 -15.90 4.24
C PHE A 223 -4.53 -16.12 5.72
N PRO A 224 -3.53 -16.06 6.62
CA PRO A 224 -3.78 -16.23 8.04
C PRO A 224 -4.33 -14.93 8.64
N ASP A 225 -5.27 -15.05 9.59
CA ASP A 225 -5.90 -13.89 10.23
C ASP A 225 -4.91 -13.04 11.05
N ASP A 226 -3.80 -13.64 11.47
CA ASP A 226 -2.78 -13.04 12.32
C ASP A 226 -1.54 -12.54 11.57
N LEU A 227 -1.59 -12.43 10.23
CA LEU A 227 -0.49 -11.87 9.43
C LEU A 227 -0.12 -10.46 9.89
N LYS A 228 1.10 -10.28 10.41
CA LYS A 228 1.58 -8.99 10.92
C LYS A 228 2.96 -8.64 10.41
N TYR A 229 3.09 -7.48 9.78
CA TYR A 229 4.39 -6.92 9.40
C TYR A 229 4.29 -5.42 9.16
N THR A 230 5.42 -4.72 9.25
CA THR A 230 5.55 -3.30 8.90
C THR A 230 6.55 -3.14 7.74
N VAL A 231 6.22 -2.24 6.81
CA VAL A 231 7.06 -1.78 5.71
C VAL A 231 7.12 -0.26 5.78
N LYS A 232 8.32 0.32 5.84
CA LYS A 232 8.54 1.76 5.90
C LYS A 232 8.14 2.45 4.61
N ALA A 233 7.91 3.76 4.66
CA ALA A 233 7.69 4.55 3.45
C ALA A 233 8.83 4.34 2.45
N ASN A 234 8.50 4.07 1.17
CA ASN A 234 9.45 3.76 0.09
C ASN A 234 10.34 2.52 0.32
N GLU A 235 10.02 1.66 1.29
CA GLU A 235 10.74 0.40 1.51
C GLU A 235 10.11 -0.75 0.72
N SER A 236 10.96 -1.66 0.27
CA SER A 236 10.60 -3.00 -0.18
C SER A 236 11.14 -4.02 0.82
N LYS A 237 10.30 -4.97 1.24
CA LYS A 237 10.66 -5.94 2.27
C LYS A 237 10.17 -7.33 1.91
N THR A 238 11.06 -8.32 1.95
CA THR A 238 10.65 -9.72 1.89
C THR A 238 9.94 -10.11 3.17
N VAL A 239 8.71 -10.61 3.04
CA VAL A 239 7.92 -11.14 4.16
C VAL A 239 7.66 -12.60 3.91
N THR A 240 7.86 -13.42 4.94
CA THR A 240 7.58 -14.85 4.95
C THR A 240 6.52 -15.13 6.00
N PHE A 241 5.47 -15.87 5.64
CA PHE A 241 4.35 -16.18 6.51
C PHE A 241 3.74 -17.53 6.16
N LYS A 242 2.87 -18.05 7.02
CA LYS A 242 2.17 -19.32 6.78
C LYS A 242 0.81 -19.08 6.15
N MET A 243 0.48 -19.81 5.09
CA MET A 243 -0.88 -19.88 4.53
C MET A 243 -1.48 -21.25 4.79
N LYS A 244 -2.80 -21.33 4.85
CA LYS A 244 -3.51 -22.60 5.08
C LYS A 244 -4.12 -23.14 3.79
N LEU A 245 -3.91 -24.41 3.51
CA LEU A 245 -4.55 -25.13 2.41
C LEU A 245 -6.07 -25.20 2.63
N ARG A 246 -6.83 -25.01 1.54
CA ARG A 246 -8.29 -24.92 1.56
C ARG A 246 -8.93 -26.25 1.18
N ARG A 247 -10.04 -26.62 1.86
CA ARG A 247 -10.77 -27.90 1.65
C ARG A 247 -11.86 -27.82 0.58
N ASP A 248 -12.31 -26.63 0.25
CA ASP A 248 -13.41 -26.37 -0.68
C ASP A 248 -12.88 -25.84 -2.01
N ILE A 249 -11.94 -26.61 -2.58
CA ILE A 249 -11.38 -26.39 -3.92
C ILE A 249 -12.27 -27.00 -5.01
N VAL A 250 -12.70 -28.25 -4.82
CA VAL A 250 -13.50 -29.07 -5.75
C VAL A 250 -14.22 -30.19 -4.98
N THR A 251 -15.10 -30.92 -5.67
CA THR A 251 -15.68 -32.16 -5.14
C THR A 251 -14.60 -33.21 -4.87
N VAL A 252 -14.82 -34.08 -3.87
CA VAL A 252 -13.85 -35.08 -3.41
C VAL A 252 -13.30 -35.95 -4.55
N ASP A 253 -14.15 -36.33 -5.52
CA ASP A 253 -13.79 -37.15 -6.68
C ASP A 253 -12.82 -36.45 -7.65
N LYS A 254 -12.78 -35.11 -7.63
CA LYS A 254 -11.91 -34.30 -8.48
C LYS A 254 -10.58 -33.94 -7.83
N VAL A 255 -10.45 -34.09 -6.51
CA VAL A 255 -9.21 -33.74 -5.78
C VAL A 255 -7.97 -34.45 -6.36
N PRO A 256 -7.96 -35.77 -6.64
CA PRO A 256 -6.80 -36.42 -7.24
C PRO A 256 -6.37 -35.81 -8.57
N GLN A 257 -7.34 -35.45 -9.42
CA GLN A 257 -7.09 -34.88 -10.74
C GLN A 257 -6.49 -33.49 -10.63
N VAL A 258 -7.07 -32.62 -9.80
CA VAL A 258 -6.61 -31.23 -9.63
C VAL A 258 -5.22 -31.18 -9.00
N VAL A 259 -5.00 -31.96 -7.94
CA VAL A 259 -3.69 -32.02 -7.26
C VAL A 259 -2.60 -32.56 -8.17
N ALA A 260 -2.88 -33.63 -8.92
CA ALA A 260 -1.91 -34.16 -9.89
C ALA A 260 -1.58 -33.14 -10.97
N ALA A 261 -2.58 -32.38 -11.44
CA ALA A 261 -2.38 -31.35 -12.44
C ALA A 261 -1.54 -30.18 -11.92
N TRP A 262 -1.78 -29.69 -10.69
CA TRP A 262 -0.88 -28.70 -10.08
C TRP A 262 0.55 -29.19 -9.95
N ILE A 263 0.76 -30.45 -9.55
CA ILE A 263 2.12 -31.01 -9.42
C ILE A 263 2.81 -31.07 -10.78
N ASN A 264 2.08 -31.47 -11.83
CA ASN A 264 2.61 -31.51 -13.18
C ASN A 264 2.92 -30.11 -13.71
N ASP A 265 2.01 -29.15 -13.55
CA ASP A 265 2.22 -27.76 -13.97
C ASP A 265 3.37 -27.09 -13.18
N ALA A 266 3.54 -27.46 -11.91
CA ALA A 266 4.62 -26.99 -11.05
C ALA A 266 5.99 -27.65 -11.35
N ALA A 267 6.06 -28.65 -12.24
CA ALA A 267 7.29 -29.39 -12.54
C ALA A 267 8.38 -28.49 -13.14
N ASP A 268 7.98 -27.42 -13.82
CA ASP A 268 8.89 -26.40 -14.37
C ASP A 268 9.35 -25.37 -13.30
N GLY A 269 8.99 -25.59 -12.03
CA GLY A 269 9.40 -24.75 -10.89
C GLY A 269 8.52 -23.51 -10.68
N SER A 270 7.36 -23.42 -11.34
CA SER A 270 6.39 -22.36 -11.08
C SER A 270 4.96 -22.70 -11.47
N LEU A 271 4.01 -22.03 -10.83
CA LEU A 271 2.58 -22.03 -11.17
C LEU A 271 2.08 -20.61 -11.42
N ALA A 272 1.04 -20.49 -12.24
CA ALA A 272 0.26 -19.26 -12.32
C ALA A 272 -0.66 -19.13 -11.10
N MET A 273 -0.76 -17.92 -10.56
CA MET A 273 -1.50 -17.62 -9.35
C MET A 273 -2.25 -16.29 -9.46
N GLU A 274 -3.44 -16.22 -8.86
CA GLU A 274 -4.16 -14.98 -8.57
C GLU A 274 -4.21 -14.79 -7.05
N ILE A 275 -4.18 -13.53 -6.61
CA ILE A 275 -4.40 -13.18 -5.21
C ILE A 275 -5.67 -12.37 -5.14
N ASN A 276 -6.53 -12.68 -4.18
CA ASN A 276 -7.64 -11.85 -3.79
C ASN A 276 -7.48 -11.56 -2.30
N TRP A 277 -6.90 -10.40 -1.96
CA TRP A 277 -6.54 -10.10 -0.58
C TRP A 277 -7.07 -8.75 -0.13
N TYR A 278 -7.75 -8.76 1.01
CA TYR A 278 -8.20 -7.58 1.74
C TYR A 278 -7.45 -7.52 3.08
N PRO A 279 -6.20 -7.03 3.12
CA PRO A 279 -5.48 -6.87 4.37
C PRO A 279 -6.12 -5.80 5.26
N ARG A 280 -6.04 -5.99 6.57
CA ARG A 280 -6.24 -4.93 7.54
C ARG A 280 -4.94 -4.16 7.70
N ILE A 281 -4.86 -2.94 7.18
CA ILE A 281 -3.65 -2.12 7.27
C ILE A 281 -3.83 -0.89 8.15
N ARG A 282 -2.78 -0.51 8.86
CA ARG A 282 -2.65 0.76 9.59
C ARG A 282 -1.55 1.59 8.95
N LEU A 283 -1.88 2.84 8.67
CA LEU A 283 -0.93 3.82 8.16
C LEU A 283 -0.47 4.73 9.30
N ALA A 284 0.82 5.09 9.31
CA ALA A 284 1.34 6.01 10.32
C ALA A 284 0.54 7.32 10.32
N GLY A 285 0.14 7.76 11.52
CA GLY A 285 -0.69 8.95 11.72
C GLY A 285 -2.21 8.71 11.66
N GLN A 286 -2.67 7.53 11.25
CA GLN A 286 -4.10 7.18 11.23
C GLN A 286 -4.50 6.37 12.47
N THR A 287 -5.69 6.63 12.99
CA THR A 287 -6.25 5.87 14.14
C THR A 287 -7.09 4.69 13.69
N THR A 288 -7.61 4.73 12.47
CA THR A 288 -8.47 3.69 11.89
C THR A 288 -7.71 2.77 10.96
N PHE A 289 -8.27 1.59 10.73
CA PHE A 289 -7.77 0.67 9.72
C PHE A 289 -8.25 1.08 8.32
N THR A 290 -7.46 0.67 7.34
CA THR A 290 -7.77 0.70 5.92
C THR A 290 -7.78 -0.73 5.40
N TYR A 291 -8.60 -1.01 4.40
CA TYR A 291 -8.80 -2.35 3.88
C TYR A 291 -8.69 -2.33 2.35
N PRO A 292 -7.48 -2.09 1.82
CA PRO A 292 -7.32 -1.98 0.38
C PRO A 292 -7.63 -3.32 -0.28
N LEU A 293 -8.22 -3.28 -1.47
CA LEU A 293 -8.31 -4.46 -2.32
C LEU A 293 -6.97 -4.67 -3.03
N TRP A 294 -6.12 -5.55 -2.49
CA TRP A 294 -4.90 -6.00 -3.15
C TRP A 294 -5.19 -7.29 -3.91
N ALA A 295 -5.90 -7.15 -5.03
CA ALA A 295 -6.07 -8.24 -5.98
C ALA A 295 -4.88 -8.28 -6.95
N GLY A 296 -4.32 -9.47 -7.19
CA GLY A 296 -3.11 -9.71 -8.00
C GLY A 296 -3.30 -9.44 -9.48
N THR A 297 -4.54 -9.43 -9.93
CA THR A 297 -4.97 -8.98 -11.24
C THR A 297 -6.42 -8.53 -11.10
N PRO A 298 -6.87 -7.52 -11.84
CA PRO A 298 -8.27 -7.52 -12.23
C PRO A 298 -8.41 -8.65 -13.26
N SER A 299 -8.58 -9.88 -12.77
CA SER A 299 -8.68 -11.12 -13.55
C SER A 299 -9.69 -11.06 -14.71
N TYR A 300 -10.56 -10.05 -14.70
CA TYR A 300 -11.48 -9.72 -15.78
C TYR A 300 -10.85 -9.14 -17.06
N PHE A 301 -9.67 -8.52 -17.02
CA PHE A 301 -9.20 -7.70 -18.15
C PHE A 301 -7.92 -8.17 -18.83
N TYR A 302 -7.03 -8.89 -18.14
CA TYR A 302 -5.70 -9.19 -18.70
C TYR A 302 -5.19 -10.60 -18.32
N PRO A 303 -5.47 -11.63 -19.13
CA PRO A 303 -5.00 -13.01 -18.88
C PRO A 303 -3.47 -13.15 -18.92
N ASP A 304 -2.75 -12.19 -19.51
CA ASP A 304 -1.29 -12.21 -19.63
C ASP A 304 -0.56 -11.73 -18.37
N HIS A 305 -1.27 -11.30 -17.32
CA HIS A 305 -0.69 -10.68 -16.13
C HIS A 305 -0.78 -11.53 -14.85
N MET A 306 -0.77 -12.86 -14.99
CA MET A 306 -0.81 -13.77 -13.84
C MET A 306 0.42 -13.63 -12.93
N LEU A 307 0.22 -13.71 -11.62
CA LEU A 307 1.32 -13.80 -10.67
C LEU A 307 2.03 -15.16 -10.83
N ILE A 308 3.31 -15.20 -10.48
CA ILE A 308 4.14 -16.41 -10.56
C ILE A 308 4.38 -16.93 -9.14
N LEU A 309 3.90 -18.13 -8.85
CA LEU A 309 4.24 -18.87 -7.65
C LEU A 309 5.40 -19.83 -7.93
N LYS A 310 6.60 -19.49 -7.48
CA LYS A 310 7.79 -20.36 -7.53
C LYS A 310 7.64 -21.53 -6.56
N THR A 311 7.85 -22.73 -7.07
CA THR A 311 7.71 -24.00 -6.34
C THR A 311 9.06 -24.68 -6.17
N GLY A 312 9.24 -25.38 -5.05
CA GLY A 312 10.42 -26.22 -4.78
C GLY A 312 10.18 -27.69 -5.06
N SER A 313 11.21 -28.52 -4.87
CA SER A 313 11.12 -29.99 -4.96
C SER A 313 10.18 -30.60 -3.91
N ASP A 314 9.84 -29.85 -2.88
CA ASP A 314 8.90 -30.18 -1.82
C ASP A 314 7.42 -30.01 -2.24
N PHE A 315 7.14 -29.26 -3.32
CA PHE A 315 5.75 -28.97 -3.73
C PHE A 315 4.86 -30.21 -3.90
N PRO A 316 5.33 -31.35 -4.45
CA PRO A 316 4.54 -32.58 -4.54
C PRO A 316 3.98 -33.09 -3.21
N LEU A 317 4.57 -32.73 -2.06
CA LEU A 317 4.10 -33.13 -0.73
C LEU A 317 2.71 -32.55 -0.37
N ILE A 318 2.25 -31.52 -1.09
CA ILE A 318 0.90 -30.96 -0.91
C ILE A 318 -0.20 -32.02 -1.12
N LYS A 319 0.09 -33.03 -1.95
CA LYS A 319 -0.79 -34.17 -2.21
C LYS A 319 -1.17 -34.92 -0.95
N ASP A 320 -0.22 -35.12 -0.04
CA ASP A 320 -0.43 -35.94 1.15
C ASP A 320 -1.46 -35.29 2.07
N TRP A 321 -1.42 -33.95 2.19
CA TRP A 321 -2.44 -33.22 2.94
C TRP A 321 -3.82 -33.39 2.30
N PHE A 322 -3.96 -33.13 0.99
CA PHE A 322 -5.24 -33.27 0.30
C PHE A 322 -5.77 -34.71 0.36
N TYR A 323 -4.92 -35.71 0.21
CA TYR A 323 -5.37 -37.10 0.19
C TYR A 323 -5.87 -37.51 1.56
N ARG A 324 -5.15 -37.12 2.62
CA ARG A 324 -5.57 -37.42 3.98
C ARG A 324 -6.83 -36.64 4.38
N GLU A 325 -6.87 -35.35 4.07
CA GLU A 325 -7.99 -34.46 4.43
C GLU A 325 -9.31 -34.89 3.78
N PHE A 326 -9.25 -35.53 2.60
CA PHE A 326 -10.42 -36.00 1.88
C PHE A 326 -10.61 -37.52 1.94
N GLY A 327 -9.83 -38.25 2.76
CA GLY A 327 -9.96 -39.70 2.95
C GLY A 327 -9.63 -40.54 1.70
N LEU A 328 -8.73 -40.05 0.85
CA LEU A 328 -8.30 -40.66 -0.41
C LEU A 328 -7.03 -41.51 -0.28
N ASP A 329 -6.42 -41.56 0.90
CA ASP A 329 -5.22 -42.33 1.22
C ASP A 329 -5.48 -43.84 1.40
N GLY A 330 -6.73 -44.29 1.24
CA GLY A 330 -7.11 -45.68 1.43
C GLY A 330 -7.09 -46.14 2.90
N GLY A 331 -7.03 -45.20 3.86
CA GLY A 331 -7.20 -45.48 5.29
C GLY A 331 -5.96 -45.99 6.03
N ALA A 332 -4.76 -45.95 5.43
CA ALA A 332 -3.54 -46.24 6.18
C ALA A 332 -3.11 -44.97 6.95
N PRO A 333 -3.10 -44.96 8.30
CA PRO A 333 -2.66 -43.80 9.05
C PRO A 333 -1.20 -43.47 8.69
N VAL A 334 -0.98 -42.28 8.14
CA VAL A 334 0.37 -41.77 7.88
C VAL A 334 1.09 -41.69 9.22
N ALA A 335 2.09 -42.55 9.41
CA ALA A 335 2.95 -42.49 10.57
C ALA A 335 3.59 -41.10 10.60
N VAL A 336 3.26 -40.29 11.60
CA VAL A 336 3.93 -39.01 11.83
C VAL A 336 5.42 -39.34 11.93
N PRO A 337 6.28 -38.80 11.06
CA PRO A 337 7.70 -39.07 11.14
C PRO A 337 8.13 -38.70 12.55
N THR A 338 8.65 -39.69 13.29
CA THR A 338 9.18 -39.45 14.63
C THR A 338 10.22 -38.36 14.47
N PRO A 339 10.11 -37.23 15.19
CA PRO A 339 11.08 -36.16 15.07
C PRO A 339 12.46 -36.79 15.24
N SER A 340 13.32 -36.65 14.22
CA SER A 340 14.70 -37.12 14.32
C SER A 340 15.24 -36.59 15.65
N PRO A 341 15.86 -37.46 16.48
CA PRO A 341 16.31 -37.06 17.80
C PRO A 341 17.09 -35.78 17.66
N THR A 342 16.63 -34.73 18.34
CA THR A 342 17.34 -33.46 18.42
C THR A 342 18.76 -33.81 18.83
N VAL A 343 19.71 -33.66 17.91
CA VAL A 343 21.13 -33.82 18.20
C VAL A 343 21.38 -32.83 19.32
N SER A 344 21.59 -33.35 20.54
CA SER A 344 21.94 -32.52 21.67
C SER A 344 23.13 -31.67 21.25
N PRO A 345 23.09 -30.34 21.46
CA PRO A 345 24.19 -29.48 21.05
C PRO A 345 25.47 -30.04 21.64
N VAL A 346 26.40 -30.45 20.77
CA VAL A 346 27.74 -30.84 21.18
C VAL A 346 28.31 -29.65 21.94
N PRO A 347 28.72 -29.81 23.22
CA PRO A 347 29.33 -28.72 23.96
C PRO A 347 30.53 -28.19 23.15
N PRO A 348 30.72 -26.87 23.07
CA PRO A 348 31.80 -26.30 22.30
C PRO A 348 33.12 -26.91 22.77
N SER A 349 33.85 -27.50 21.83
CA SER A 349 35.19 -28.00 22.07
C SER A 349 36.05 -26.85 22.59
N PRO A 350 36.86 -27.04 23.66
CA PRO A 350 37.68 -25.98 24.22
C PRO A 350 38.61 -25.43 23.13
N SER A 351 38.46 -24.13 22.84
CA SER A 351 39.38 -23.42 21.94
C SER A 351 40.81 -23.59 22.47
N PRO A 352 41.77 -23.99 21.62
CA PRO A 352 43.17 -24.01 22.02
C PRO A 352 43.61 -22.59 22.40
N SER A 353 44.14 -22.44 23.61
CA SER A 353 44.75 -21.21 24.08
C SER A 353 45.89 -20.82 23.15
N THR A 354 45.68 -19.78 22.35
CA THR A 354 46.75 -19.17 21.55
C THR A 354 47.64 -18.34 22.48
N ILE A 355 48.92 -18.71 22.47
CA ILE A 355 50.04 -18.00 23.08
C ILE A 355 50.11 -16.58 22.49
N PRO A 356 50.31 -15.52 23.29
CA PRO A 356 50.46 -14.17 22.77
C PRO A 356 51.78 -14.04 22.00
N ASN A 357 51.68 -13.83 20.69
CA ASN A 357 52.80 -13.51 19.82
C ASN A 357 53.22 -12.04 20.04
N PRO A 358 54.52 -11.70 20.08
CA PRO A 358 54.95 -10.34 20.42
C PRO A 358 54.64 -9.35 19.29
N SER A 359 54.23 -8.16 19.74
CA SER A 359 53.85 -6.99 18.95
C SER A 359 54.93 -6.59 17.94
N PRO A 360 54.60 -6.42 16.65
CA PRO A 360 55.48 -5.74 15.72
C PRO A 360 55.40 -4.22 15.89
N SER A 361 56.57 -3.57 15.83
CA SER A 361 56.80 -2.13 15.86
C SER A 361 56.03 -1.36 14.77
N PRO A 362 55.73 -0.06 14.99
CA PRO A 362 54.92 0.73 14.07
C PRO A 362 55.68 1.05 12.78
N SER A 363 55.11 0.62 11.65
CA SER A 363 55.51 1.01 10.30
C SER A 363 54.97 2.40 9.97
N SER A 364 55.80 3.20 9.32
CA SER A 364 55.62 4.59 8.92
C SER A 364 54.33 4.88 8.12
N SER A 365 53.68 5.99 8.49
CA SER A 365 52.56 6.62 7.78
C SER A 365 52.82 6.80 6.28
N PRO A 366 51.88 6.40 5.40
CA PRO A 366 51.86 6.89 4.04
C PRO A 366 51.35 8.33 3.99
N SER A 367 52.03 9.13 3.18
CA SER A 367 51.74 10.52 2.85
C SER A 367 50.32 10.68 2.27
N PRO A 368 49.58 11.77 2.59
CA PRO A 368 48.23 11.99 2.07
C PRO A 368 48.26 12.19 0.55
N SER A 369 47.37 11.46 -0.14
CA SER A 369 47.10 11.65 -1.56
C SER A 369 46.49 13.04 -1.81
N PRO A 370 46.80 13.69 -2.96
CA PRO A 370 46.23 14.98 -3.30
C PRO A 370 44.71 14.87 -3.53
N PRO A 371 43.95 15.95 -3.23
CA PRO A 371 42.51 15.98 -3.40
C PRO A 371 42.13 15.83 -4.88
N ALA A 372 41.13 15.00 -5.14
CA ALA A 372 40.54 14.84 -6.46
C ALA A 372 40.02 16.19 -6.97
N THR A 373 40.47 16.59 -8.16
CA THR A 373 39.95 17.73 -8.89
C THR A 373 38.47 17.53 -9.19
N SER A 374 37.65 18.46 -8.69
CA SER A 374 36.23 18.55 -8.99
C SER A 374 35.98 18.59 -10.50
N PRO A 375 34.96 17.87 -11.01
CA PRO A 375 34.56 18.00 -12.42
C PRO A 375 34.13 19.44 -12.74
N PRO A 376 34.37 19.92 -13.96
CA PRO A 376 34.01 21.28 -14.37
C PRO A 376 32.49 21.49 -14.27
N ALA A 377 32.10 22.67 -13.79
CA ALA A 377 30.71 23.08 -13.71
C ALA A 377 30.04 23.00 -15.08
N PRO A 378 28.80 22.49 -15.17
CA PRO A 378 28.06 22.47 -16.43
C PRO A 378 27.87 23.90 -16.96
N SER A 379 28.15 24.08 -18.25
CA SER A 379 27.92 25.34 -18.94
C SER A 379 26.45 25.77 -18.82
N PRO A 380 26.17 27.08 -18.68
CA PRO A 380 24.80 27.58 -18.60
C PRO A 380 24.03 27.19 -19.86
N VAL A 381 22.90 26.51 -19.66
CA VAL A 381 21.95 26.21 -20.72
C VAL A 381 21.32 27.53 -21.16
N THR A 382 21.64 27.98 -22.37
CA THR A 382 20.96 29.09 -23.03
C THR A 382 19.51 28.68 -23.29
N PRO A 383 18.50 29.42 -22.80
CA PRO A 383 17.12 29.11 -23.08
C PRO A 383 16.85 29.21 -24.58
N SER A 384 16.24 28.15 -25.13
CA SER A 384 15.76 28.12 -26.51
C SER A 384 14.72 29.24 -26.71
N PRO A 385 14.76 30.01 -27.82
CA PRO A 385 13.79 31.07 -28.06
C PRO A 385 12.37 30.50 -28.11
N SER A 386 11.46 31.16 -27.41
CA SER A 386 10.04 30.83 -27.42
C SER A 386 9.48 30.85 -28.85
N PRO A 387 8.59 29.91 -29.22
CA PRO A 387 7.96 29.93 -30.53
C PRO A 387 7.16 31.22 -30.71
N VAL A 388 7.43 31.92 -31.81
CA VAL A 388 6.65 33.08 -32.24
C VAL A 388 5.28 32.58 -32.67
N VAL A 389 4.26 32.90 -31.87
CA VAL A 389 2.86 32.66 -32.23
C VAL A 389 2.46 33.71 -33.26
N SER A 390 2.27 33.29 -34.50
CA SER A 390 1.67 34.14 -35.54
C SER A 390 0.22 34.48 -35.15
N PRO A 391 -0.21 35.75 -35.30
CA PRO A 391 -1.59 36.12 -35.02
C PRO A 391 -2.56 35.42 -36.00
N PRO A 392 -3.79 35.11 -35.56
CA PRO A 392 -4.80 34.50 -36.40
C PRO A 392 -5.17 35.40 -37.58
N ALA A 393 -5.35 34.78 -38.75
CA ALA A 393 -5.80 35.45 -39.96
C ALA A 393 -7.17 36.10 -39.75
N VAL A 394 -7.27 37.40 -40.05
CA VAL A 394 -8.51 38.17 -40.03
C VAL A 394 -9.42 37.63 -41.13
N ALA A 395 -10.62 37.17 -40.76
CA ALA A 395 -11.65 36.75 -41.69
C ALA A 395 -12.13 37.94 -42.54
N PRO A 396 -12.40 37.77 -43.84
CA PRO A 396 -12.92 38.83 -44.69
C PRO A 396 -14.33 39.23 -44.25
N ALA A 397 -14.56 40.54 -44.22
CA ALA A 397 -15.85 41.13 -43.88
C ALA A 397 -16.94 40.71 -44.88
N ALA A 398 -18.14 40.41 -44.36
CA ALA A 398 -19.37 40.19 -45.11
C ALA A 398 -20.14 41.50 -45.28
#